data_AF-A0A2N2L143-F1
#
_entry.id   AF-A0A2N2L143-F1
#
_cell.length_a   1.000
_cell.length_b   1.000
_cell.length_c   1.000
_cell.angle_alpha   90.00
_cell.angle_beta   90.00
_cell.angle_gamma   90.00
#
_symmetry.space_group_name_H-M   'P 1'
#
loop_
_entity.id
_entity.type
_entity.pdbx_description
1 polymer ?
#
loop_
_entity_poly.entity_id
_entity_poly.type
_entity_poly.pdbx_seq_one_letter_code
_entity_poly.pdbx_strand_id
1 'polypeptide(L)' 'MNEMNDRWLSVKEICSYMGVSSDTVYRWVETHEMPVHRMGRLFKFKISEIDAWVKAGGASRKLQKHDSQ' A
#
# COMPACT_ATOMS: atom_id res chain seq x y z
N MET A 1 13.01 -12.87 -14.97
CA MET A 1 11.89 -11.98 -15.34
C MET A 1 11.23 -11.49 -14.05
N ASN A 2 11.57 -10.27 -13.62
CA ASN A 2 10.69 -9.30 -12.94
C ASN A 2 11.53 -8.11 -12.44
N GLU A 3 12.06 -7.30 -13.37
CA GLU A 3 12.74 -6.03 -13.07
C GLU A 3 11.86 -5.03 -12.31
N MET A 4 10.55 -5.24 -12.23
CA MET A 4 9.62 -4.40 -11.47
C MET A 4 9.64 -4.69 -9.96
N ASN A 5 10.10 -5.86 -9.49
CA ASN A 5 10.01 -6.21 -8.06
C ASN A 5 11.08 -5.50 -7.19
N ASP A 6 12.20 -5.09 -7.78
CA ASP A 6 13.30 -4.44 -7.06
C ASP A 6 13.34 -2.91 -7.21
N ARG A 7 12.41 -2.32 -7.98
CA ARG A 7 12.36 -0.87 -8.17
C ARG A 7 11.40 -0.20 -7.18
N TRP A 8 11.80 0.99 -6.74
CA TRP A 8 11.00 1.86 -5.88
C TRP A 8 9.94 2.62 -6.68
N LEU A 9 8.68 2.29 -6.45
CA LEU A 9 7.54 2.92 -7.11
C LEU A 9 7.12 4.21 -6.41
N SER A 10 6.65 5.16 -7.20
CA SER A 10 6.01 6.38 -6.71
C SER A 10 4.51 6.15 -6.47
N VAL A 11 3.83 7.10 -5.80
CA VAL A 11 2.37 7.02 -5.55
C VAL A 11 1.58 6.74 -6.84
N LYS A 12 1.89 7.43 -7.94
CA LYS A 12 1.20 7.23 -9.22
C LYS A 12 1.37 5.80 -9.77
N GLU A 13 2.58 5.26 -9.65
CA GLU A 13 2.90 3.92 -10.17
C GLU A 13 2.21 2.84 -9.36
N ILE A 14 2.17 2.97 -8.02
CA ILE A 14 1.47 2.00 -7.17
C ILE A 14 -0.05 2.10 -7.34
N CYS A 15 -0.61 3.29 -7.57
CA CYS A 15 -2.01 3.46 -7.95
C CYS A 15 -2.35 2.70 -9.23
N SER A 16 -1.51 2.85 -10.27
CA SER A 16 -1.68 2.12 -11.52
C SER A 16 -1.50 0.61 -11.35
N TYR A 17 -0.56 0.18 -10.51
CA TYR A 17 -0.32 -1.23 -10.21
C TYR A 17 -1.50 -1.89 -9.49
N MET A 18 -2.07 -1.21 -8.49
CA MET A 18 -3.17 -1.74 -7.67
C MET A 18 -4.56 -1.47 -8.26
N GLY A 19 -4.66 -0.58 -9.26
CA GLY A 19 -5.94 -0.16 -9.84
C GLY A 19 -6.78 0.71 -8.91
N VAL A 20 -6.15 1.50 -8.04
CA VAL A 20 -6.83 2.36 -7.05
C VAL A 20 -6.48 3.83 -7.23
N SER A 21 -7.29 4.72 -6.64
CA SER A 21 -7.01 6.16 -6.64
C SER A 21 -5.89 6.53 -5.66
N SER A 22 -5.18 7.62 -5.95
CA SER A 22 -4.17 8.18 -5.02
C SER A 22 -4.74 8.49 -3.65
N ASP A 23 -5.99 8.93 -3.60
CA ASP A 23 -6.72 9.19 -2.36
C ASP A 23 -6.83 7.92 -1.48
N THR A 24 -7.11 6.77 -2.11
CA THR A 24 -7.15 5.47 -1.43
C THR A 24 -5.79 5.09 -0.87
N VAL A 25 -4.72 5.31 -1.64
CA VAL A 25 -3.34 5.04 -1.20
C VAL A 25 -2.96 5.92 -0.01
N TYR A 26 -3.23 7.23 -0.07
CA TYR A 26 -2.96 8.12 1.07
C TYR A 26 -3.74 7.71 2.31
N ARG A 27 -5.03 7.38 2.15
CA ARG A 27 -5.84 6.86 3.24
C ARG A 27 -5.26 5.59 3.83
N TRP A 28 -4.74 4.65 3.04
CA TRP A 28 -4.10 3.44 3.55
C TRP A 28 -2.77 3.70 4.25
N VAL A 29 -1.97 4.64 3.76
CA VAL A 29 -0.75 5.09 4.44
C VAL A 29 -1.08 5.66 5.82
N GLU A 30 -2.16 6.44 5.95
CA GLU A 30 -2.55 7.03 7.23
C GLU A 30 -3.31 6.08 8.17
N THR A 31 -4.18 5.20 7.64
CA THR A 31 -5.15 4.45 8.44
C THR A 31 -4.94 2.94 8.47
N HIS A 32 -4.24 2.38 7.49
CA HIS A 32 -4.00 0.93 7.37
C HIS A 32 -2.49 0.60 7.38
N GLU A 33 -1.65 1.56 7.77
CA GLU A 33 -0.20 1.42 7.92
C GLU A 33 0.45 0.79 6.69
N MET A 34 0.02 1.23 5.50
CA MET A 34 0.57 0.75 4.24
C MET A 34 2.09 0.99 4.20
N PRO A 35 2.91 -0.04 3.87
CA PRO A 35 4.36 0.09 3.91
C PRO A 35 4.84 1.14 2.90
N VAL A 36 5.39 2.23 3.43
CA VAL A 36 5.87 3.36 2.66
C VAL A 36 7.22 3.83 3.19
N HIS A 37 8.11 4.16 2.26
CA HIS A 37 9.44 4.65 2.56
C HIS A 37 9.57 6.11 2.14
N ARG A 38 9.98 6.96 3.08
CA ARG A 38 10.16 8.39 2.81
C ARG A 38 11.56 8.64 2.27
N MET A 39 11.68 8.91 0.97
CA MET A 39 12.92 9.33 0.33
C MET A 39 12.85 10.83 0.02
N GLY A 40 13.33 11.62 0.96
CA GLY A 40 13.24 13.09 0.92
C GLY A 40 11.80 13.58 1.05
N ARG A 41 11.31 14.26 0.01
CA ARG A 41 9.92 14.76 -0.04
C ARG A 41 8.93 13.77 -0.66
N LEU A 42 9.42 12.65 -1.19
CA LEU A 42 8.61 11.69 -1.92
C LEU A 42 8.44 10.40 -1.13
N PHE A 43 7.24 9.84 -1.22
CA PHE A 43 6.96 8.48 -0.79
C PHE A 43 7.32 7.50 -1.89
N LYS A 44 8.01 6.43 -1.46
CA LYS A 44 8.45 5.32 -2.29
C LYS A 44 7.91 4.01 -1.74
N PHE A 45 7.51 3.13 -2.64
CA PHE A 45 6.86 1.86 -2.32
C PHE A 45 7.62 0.73 -2.98
N LYS A 46 7.81 -0.37 -2.26
CA LYS A 46 8.37 -1.60 -2.83
C LYS A 46 7.24 -2.59 -3.07
N ILE A 47 7.13 -3.13 -4.29
CA ILE A 47 6.03 -4.06 -4.65
C ILE A 47 5.99 -5.25 -3.69
N SER A 48 7.15 -5.84 -3.34
CA SER A 48 7.18 -7.01 -2.46
C SER A 48 6.60 -6.73 -1.06
N GLU A 49 6.79 -5.52 -0.53
CA GLU A 49 6.21 -5.13 0.77
C GLU A 49 4.71 -4.86 0.65
N ILE A 50 4.30 -4.15 -0.42
CA ILE A 50 2.87 -3.90 -0.67
C ILE A 50 2.13 -5.22 -0.87
N ASP A 51 2.66 -6.14 -1.66
CA ASP A 51 2.04 -7.44 -1.94
C ASP A 51 1.90 -8.28 -0.66
N ALA A 52 2.94 -8.31 0.18
CA ALA A 52 2.88 -8.96 1.49
C ALA A 52 1.81 -8.33 2.40
N TRP A 53 1.73 -7.00 2.43
CA TRP A 53 0.72 -6.27 3.20
C TRP A 53 -0.70 -6.50 2.68
N VAL A 54 -0.90 -6.52 1.35
CA VAL A 54 -2.20 -6.84 0.73
C VAL A 54 -2.61 -8.27 1.08
N LYS A 55 -1.69 -9.24 0.97
CA LYS A 55 -1.92 -10.64 1.34
C LYS A 55 -2.25 -10.82 2.82
N ALA A 56 -1.69 -9.98 3.69
CA ALA A 56 -2.03 -9.93 5.11
C ALA A 56 -3.40 -9.27 5.40
N GLY A 57 -4.11 -8.79 4.37
CA GLY A 57 -5.41 -8.15 4.50
C GLY A 57 -5.36 -6.66 4.81
N GLY A 58 -4.20 -6.01 4.65
CA GLY A 58 -4.03 -4.59 4.93
C GLY A 58 -4.89 -3.67 4.06
N ALA A 59 -5.19 -4.10 2.82
CA ALA A 59 -6.09 -3.37 1.91
C ALA A 59 -7.59 -3.64 2.16
N SER A 60 -7.94 -4.59 3.04
CA SER A 60 -9.32 -4.82 3.43
C SER A 60 -9.76 -3.72 4.38
N ARG A 61 -10.91 -3.10 4.10
CA ARG A 61 -11.59 -2.26 5.10
C ARG A 61 -11.65 -3.08 6.38
N LYS A 62 -11.02 -2.62 7.47
CA LYS A 62 -11.37 -3.07 8.82
C LYS A 62 -12.86 -2.73 9.00
N LEU A 63 -13.76 -3.63 8.58
CA LEU A 63 -15.03 -3.75 9.26
C LEU A 63 -14.60 -4.00 10.70
N GLN A 64 -14.83 -3.01 11.56
CA GLN A 64 -14.76 -3.26 12.99
C GLN A 64 -15.73 -4.41 13.24
N LYS A 65 -15.20 -5.63 13.35
CA LYS A 65 -15.89 -6.68 14.09
C LYS A 65 -15.88 -6.15 15.51
N HIS A 66 -16.97 -5.48 15.85
CA HIS A 66 -17.45 -5.43 17.21
C HIS A 66 -17.81 -6.89 17.52
N ASP A 67 -16.81 -7.69 17.84
CA ASP A 67 -17.01 -8.97 18.53
C ASP A 67 -17.54 -8.58 19.91
N SER A 68 -18.85 -8.37 19.97
CA SER A 68 -19.61 -8.44 21.21
C SER A 68 -19.69 -9.92 21.56
N GLN A 69 -18.91 -10.32 22.56
CA GLN A 69 -19.22 -11.49 23.38
C GLN A 69 -19.15 -11.07 24.84
#